data_AF-A0A2T2T8I1-F1
#
_entry.id   AF-A0A2T2T8I1-F1
#
_cell.length_a   1.000
_cell.length_b   1.000
_cell.length_c   1.000
_cell.angle_alpha   90.00
_cell.angle_beta   90.00
_cell.angle_gamma   90.00
#
_symmetry.space_group_name_H-M   'P 1'
#
loop_
_entity.id
_entity.type
_entity.pdbx_description
1 polymer ?
#
loop_
_entity_poly.entity_id
_entity_poly.type
_entity_poly.pdbx_seq_one_letter_code
_entity_poly.pdbx_strand_id
1 'polypeptide(L)'
;MTDVPEDLTTVGRHHGNDPPTDTGQEVRSPQGPDPETLAAEPTPALFQVVRTADPDRVQIRGHSPRAEIPSPEEGVEEIGQYRTVDALRDALTEAGIEGRTAVFEDTEADRVLTDSSVTPDHAWIGRPRFETITFFVDEGAADEYVRSLDAPSSSA
;
A
#
# COMPACT_ATOMS: atom_id res chain seq x y z
N MET A 1 -46.00 23.81 -4.91
CA MET A 1 -45.50 25.12 -5.39
C MET A 1 -44.88 25.78 -4.18
N THR A 2 -43.56 25.88 -4.16
CA THR A 2 -42.77 26.29 -2.99
C THR A 2 -42.67 27.80 -2.94
N ASP A 3 -43.09 28.34 -1.81
CA ASP A 3 -43.00 29.73 -1.38
C ASP A 3 -41.51 30.13 -1.23
N VAL A 4 -41.08 31.18 -1.93
CA VAL A 4 -39.70 31.69 -1.89
C VAL A 4 -39.65 32.79 -0.82
N PRO A 5 -38.86 32.64 0.26
CA PRO A 5 -38.77 33.68 1.27
C PRO A 5 -37.97 34.90 0.79
N GLU A 6 -38.58 36.06 0.99
CA GLU A 6 -38.07 37.40 0.72
C GLU A 6 -37.17 37.88 1.88
N ASP A 7 -35.96 37.34 2.01
CA ASP A 7 -34.94 38.00 2.85
C ASP A 7 -33.54 37.77 2.26
N LEU A 8 -33.34 38.36 1.09
CA LEU A 8 -32.04 38.50 0.47
C LEU A 8 -31.26 39.56 1.26
N THR A 9 -30.35 39.09 2.11
CA THR A 9 -29.39 39.98 2.80
C THR A 9 -28.64 40.81 1.75
N THR A 10 -28.85 42.12 1.85
CA THR A 10 -28.22 43.14 1.03
C THR A 10 -26.70 42.97 1.12
N VAL A 11 -26.08 42.56 0.01
CA VAL A 11 -24.63 42.64 -0.18
C VAL A 11 -24.23 44.11 -0.15
N GLY A 12 -23.85 44.57 1.05
CA GLY A 12 -23.27 45.88 1.27
C GLY A 12 -22.02 46.01 0.38
N ARG A 13 -22.01 47.03 -0.47
CA ARG A 13 -20.83 47.45 -1.23
C ARG A 13 -19.75 47.84 -0.23
N HIS A 14 -18.80 46.94 0.04
CA HIS A 14 -17.59 47.28 0.79
C HIS A 14 -16.73 48.21 -0.06
N HIS A 15 -16.90 49.51 0.17
CA HIS A 15 -15.98 50.56 -0.25
C HIS A 15 -15.18 50.97 0.99
N GLY A 16 -13.85 50.86 0.92
CA GLY A 16 -12.93 51.43 1.92
C GLY A 16 -12.05 50.40 2.62
N ASN A 17 -10.78 50.36 2.22
CA ASN A 17 -9.66 49.89 3.04
C ASN A 17 -9.49 50.86 4.21
N ASP A 18 -9.99 50.52 5.39
CA ASP A 18 -9.58 51.14 6.65
C ASP A 18 -9.43 50.02 7.69
N PRO A 19 -8.20 49.53 7.94
CA PRO A 19 -8.00 48.59 9.04
C PRO A 19 -8.13 49.37 10.36
N PRO A 20 -8.96 48.92 11.33
CA PRO A 20 -9.02 49.58 12.62
C PRO A 20 -7.68 49.46 13.34
N THR A 21 -7.17 50.61 13.80
CA THR A 21 -5.99 50.72 14.66
C THR A 21 -6.21 50.03 16.00
N ASP A 22 -5.27 49.14 16.33
CA ASP A 22 -4.80 48.87 17.69
C ASP A 22 -5.84 48.34 18.69
N THR A 23 -6.22 47.07 18.54
CA THR A 23 -6.62 46.27 19.72
C THR A 23 -5.35 45.78 20.38
N GLY A 24 -4.89 46.48 21.43
CA GLY A 24 -3.76 46.14 22.29
C GLY A 24 -3.91 44.82 23.06
N GLN A 25 -4.15 43.72 22.35
CA GLN A 25 -3.99 42.36 22.82
C GLN A 25 -2.77 41.78 22.10
N GLU A 26 -1.67 41.65 22.84
CA GLU A 26 -0.58 40.76 22.45
C GLU A 26 -1.12 39.32 22.51
N VAL A 27 -1.79 38.88 21.45
CA VAL A 27 -2.01 37.46 21.19
C VAL A 27 -0.64 36.86 20.90
N ARG A 28 0.05 36.42 21.97
CA ARG A 28 1.16 35.49 21.83
C ARG A 28 0.58 34.23 21.21
N SER A 29 0.74 34.10 19.89
CA SER A 29 0.50 32.84 19.21
C SER A 29 1.29 31.76 19.95
N PRO A 30 0.68 30.62 20.32
CA PRO A 30 1.48 29.51 20.84
C PRO A 30 2.59 29.24 19.82
N GLN A 31 3.82 29.14 20.30
CA GLN A 31 4.98 28.80 19.50
C GLN A 31 4.59 27.59 18.64
N GLY A 32 4.50 27.79 17.32
CA GLY A 32 4.24 26.70 16.39
C GLY A 32 5.31 25.61 16.57
N PRO A 33 5.00 24.34 16.27
CA PRO A 33 5.97 23.26 16.41
C PRO A 33 7.28 23.66 15.73
N ASP A 34 8.41 23.51 16.43
CA ASP A 34 9.73 23.84 15.91
C ASP A 34 9.91 23.20 14.53
N PRO A 35 10.27 23.96 13.48
CA PRO A 35 10.48 23.41 12.14
C PRO A 35 11.71 22.48 12.09
N GLU A 36 12.50 22.43 13.17
CA GLU A 36 13.61 21.49 13.37
C GLU A 36 13.17 20.18 14.02
N THR A 37 11.87 20.01 14.31
CA THR A 37 11.30 18.71 14.67
C THR A 37 11.48 17.77 13.47
N LEU A 38 12.18 16.65 13.69
CA LEU A 38 12.49 15.60 12.72
C LEU A 38 11.41 15.49 11.64
N ALA A 39 11.82 15.59 10.38
CA ALA A 39 10.93 15.43 9.24
C ALA A 39 10.06 14.17 9.45
N ALA A 40 8.74 14.30 9.27
CA ALA A 40 7.83 13.19 9.41
C ALA A 40 8.30 12.03 8.51
N GLU A 41 8.60 10.89 9.12
CA GLU A 41 9.03 9.72 8.38
C GLU A 41 7.87 9.25 7.46
N PRO A 42 8.15 8.89 6.21
CA PRO A 42 7.12 8.37 5.33
C PRO A 42 6.50 7.12 5.95
N THR A 43 5.17 7.02 5.92
CA THR A 43 4.46 5.84 6.41
C THR A 43 4.97 4.60 5.67
N PRO A 44 5.31 3.51 6.38
CA PRO A 44 5.85 2.31 5.73
C PRO A 44 4.79 1.63 4.84
N ALA A 45 5.26 0.92 3.81
CA ALA A 45 4.42 0.09 2.96
C ALA A 45 3.70 -0.99 3.80
N LEU A 46 2.56 -1.45 3.29
CA LEU A 46 1.75 -2.49 3.93
C LEU A 46 1.84 -3.76 3.09
N PHE A 47 2.31 -4.85 3.69
CA PHE A 47 2.41 -6.15 3.04
C PHE A 47 1.27 -7.04 3.52
N GLN A 48 0.45 -7.50 2.60
CA GLN A 48 -0.60 -8.47 2.87
C GLN A 48 -0.08 -9.85 2.45
N VAL A 49 -0.14 -10.83 3.35
CA VAL A 49 0.22 -12.22 3.06
C VAL A 49 -1.07 -13.02 2.96
N VAL A 50 -1.26 -13.72 1.85
CA VAL A 50 -2.44 -14.54 1.60
C VAL A 50 -2.04 -15.95 1.18
N ARG A 51 -2.86 -16.93 1.55
CA ARG A 51 -2.89 -18.25 0.93
C ARG A 51 -3.96 -18.23 -0.14
N THR A 52 -3.59 -18.60 -1.37
CA THR A 52 -4.52 -18.53 -2.50
C THR A 52 -5.53 -19.68 -2.47
N ALA A 53 -6.45 -19.72 -3.43
CA ALA A 53 -7.36 -20.86 -3.60
C ALA A 53 -6.63 -22.21 -3.80
N ASP A 54 -5.40 -22.15 -4.31
CA ASP A 54 -4.44 -23.24 -4.26
C ASP A 54 -3.76 -23.23 -2.86
N PRO A 55 -4.03 -24.22 -1.99
CA PRO A 55 -3.56 -24.21 -0.60
C PRO A 55 -2.02 -24.29 -0.49
N ASP A 56 -1.37 -24.78 -1.54
CA ASP A 56 0.07 -24.93 -1.61
C ASP A 56 0.78 -23.65 -2.06
N ARG A 57 0.00 -22.59 -2.36
CA ARG A 57 0.50 -21.32 -2.88
C ARG A 57 0.25 -20.17 -1.91
N VAL A 58 1.34 -19.49 -1.58
CA VAL A 58 1.35 -18.29 -0.72
C VAL A 58 1.74 -17.09 -1.58
N GLN A 59 1.13 -15.94 -1.32
CA GLN A 59 1.40 -14.71 -2.06
C GLN A 59 1.59 -13.54 -1.10
N ILE A 60 2.59 -12.70 -1.38
CA ILE A 60 2.76 -11.37 -0.80
C ILE A 60 2.19 -10.36 -1.78
N ARG A 61 1.37 -9.45 -1.27
CA ARG A 61 0.86 -8.28 -1.98
C ARG A 61 1.33 -7.02 -1.24
N GLY A 62 2.19 -6.25 -1.89
CA GLY A 62 2.68 -4.97 -1.44
C GLY A 62 1.68 -3.88 -1.77
N HIS A 63 1.36 -3.06 -0.78
CA HIS A 63 0.41 -1.97 -0.91
C HIS A 63 1.04 -0.66 -0.48
N SER A 64 0.58 0.41 -1.15
CA SER A 64 0.91 1.76 -0.72
C SER A 64 0.47 2.00 0.74
N PRO A 65 1.18 2.84 1.51
CA PRO A 65 0.91 3.03 2.94
C PRO A 65 -0.50 3.50 3.30
N ARG A 66 -1.19 4.14 2.33
CA ARG A 66 -2.55 4.68 2.46
C ARG A 66 -3.57 3.95 1.58
N ALA A 67 -3.19 2.81 0.99
CA ALA A 67 -4.12 2.03 0.19
C ALA A 67 -5.23 1.45 1.07
N GLU A 68 -6.46 1.53 0.58
CA GLU A 68 -7.55 0.72 1.11
C GLU A 68 -7.33 -0.72 0.63
N ILE A 69 -7.02 -1.63 1.55
CA ILE A 69 -6.79 -3.03 1.20
C ILE A 69 -8.14 -3.74 1.09
N PRO A 70 -8.48 -4.29 -0.09
CA PRO A 70 -9.69 -5.07 -0.25
C PRO A 70 -9.58 -6.37 0.56
N SER A 71 -10.71 -6.83 1.09
CA SER A 71 -10.80 -8.17 1.65
C SER A 71 -10.38 -9.21 0.60
N PRO A 72 -9.72 -10.31 1.02
CA PRO A 72 -9.37 -11.37 0.10
C PRO A 72 -10.61 -11.93 -0.62
N GLU A 73 -10.40 -12.38 -1.85
CA GLU A 73 -11.42 -12.99 -2.70
C GLU A 73 -11.91 -14.33 -2.13
N GLU A 74 -13.04 -14.85 -2.64
CA GLU A 74 -13.54 -16.16 -2.22
C GLU A 74 -12.50 -17.27 -2.49
N GLY A 75 -12.23 -18.10 -1.48
CA GLY A 75 -11.20 -19.13 -1.54
C GLY A 75 -9.79 -18.64 -1.23
N VAL A 76 -9.58 -17.35 -1.01
CA VAL A 76 -8.29 -16.79 -0.56
C VAL A 76 -8.36 -16.53 0.95
N GLU A 77 -7.37 -17.03 1.69
CA GLU A 77 -7.24 -16.81 3.13
C GLU A 77 -6.18 -15.75 3.40
N GLU A 78 -6.53 -14.68 4.12
CA GLU A 78 -5.53 -13.72 4.62
C GLU A 78 -4.81 -14.31 5.84
N ILE A 79 -3.51 -14.52 5.71
CA ILE A 79 -2.63 -14.95 6.81
C ILE A 79 -2.36 -13.76 7.73
N GLY A 80 -2.14 -12.58 7.16
CA GLY A 80 -1.98 -11.35 7.94
C GLY A 80 -1.51 -10.15 7.13
N GLN A 81 -1.39 -9.02 7.83
CA GLN A 81 -0.92 -7.75 7.28
C GLN A 81 0.24 -7.20 8.12
N TYR A 82 1.32 -6.80 7.46
CA TYR A 82 2.60 -6.47 8.09
C TYR A 82 3.12 -5.13 7.58
N ARG A 83 3.57 -4.27 8.51
CA ARG A 83 4.17 -2.96 8.19
C ARG A 83 5.69 -2.93 8.31
N THR A 84 6.29 -4.01 8.81
CA THR A 84 7.73 -4.15 8.93
C THR A 84 8.19 -5.39 8.19
N VAL A 85 9.40 -5.32 7.63
CA VAL A 85 9.99 -6.46 6.93
C VAL A 85 10.27 -7.59 7.90
N ASP A 86 10.70 -7.32 9.13
CA ASP A 86 10.93 -8.37 10.14
C ASP A 86 9.66 -9.16 10.46
N ALA A 87 8.52 -8.49 10.70
CA ALA A 87 7.27 -9.18 10.98
C ALA A 87 6.75 -9.96 9.75
N LEU A 88 6.98 -9.44 8.54
CA LEU A 88 6.70 -10.15 7.30
C LEU A 88 7.54 -11.44 7.22
N ARG A 89 8.84 -11.38 7.54
CA ARG A 89 9.74 -12.53 7.51
C ARG A 89 9.36 -13.61 8.52
N ASP A 90 8.98 -13.20 9.73
CA ASP A 90 8.49 -14.12 10.74
C ASP A 90 7.25 -14.87 10.23
N ALA A 91 6.27 -14.15 9.66
CA ALA A 91 5.07 -14.75 9.10
C ALA A 91 5.35 -15.69 7.91
N LEU A 92 6.32 -15.35 7.06
CA LEU A 92 6.76 -16.20 5.95
C LEU A 92 7.45 -17.47 6.44
N THR A 93 8.18 -17.39 7.55
CA THR A 93 8.76 -18.55 8.23
C THR A 93 7.65 -19.47 8.74
N GLU A 94 6.64 -18.92 9.41
CA GLU A 94 5.48 -19.68 9.90
C GLU A 94 4.65 -20.28 8.75
N ALA A 95 4.57 -19.60 7.61
CA ALA A 95 3.93 -20.08 6.40
C ALA A 95 4.73 -21.19 5.68
N GLY A 96 5.97 -21.46 6.10
CA GLY A 96 6.80 -22.55 5.58
C GLY A 96 7.22 -22.33 4.13
N ILE A 97 7.64 -21.11 3.77
CA ILE A 97 8.11 -20.79 2.41
C ILE A 97 9.59 -21.13 2.17
N GLU A 98 10.32 -21.53 3.20
CA GLU A 98 11.74 -21.92 3.06
C GLU A 98 11.89 -23.10 2.08
N GLY A 99 12.79 -22.93 1.10
CA GLY A 99 13.06 -23.93 0.08
C GLY A 99 12.03 -23.99 -1.05
N ARG A 100 11.02 -23.13 -1.03
CA ARG A 100 10.03 -22.99 -2.13
C ARG A 100 10.62 -22.25 -3.31
N THR A 101 9.96 -22.38 -4.46
CA THR A 101 10.23 -21.54 -5.62
C THR A 101 9.43 -20.24 -5.50
N ALA A 102 10.10 -19.10 -5.61
CA ALA A 102 9.48 -17.78 -5.62
C ALA A 102 9.46 -17.19 -7.03
N VAL A 103 8.34 -16.59 -7.40
CA VAL A 103 8.17 -15.76 -8.59
C VAL A 103 8.00 -14.31 -8.13
N PHE A 104 8.89 -13.44 -8.57
CA PHE A 104 8.91 -12.01 -8.27
C PHE A 104 8.48 -11.23 -9.51
N GLU A 105 7.36 -10.51 -9.40
CA GLU A 105 6.88 -9.62 -10.46
C GLU A 105 7.57 -8.25 -10.31
N ASP A 106 8.41 -7.89 -11.28
CA ASP A 106 9.18 -6.66 -11.32
C ASP A 106 8.43 -5.64 -12.18
N THR A 107 7.46 -4.95 -11.58
CA THR A 107 6.58 -4.00 -12.27
C THR A 107 7.35 -2.82 -12.87
N GLU A 108 8.48 -2.43 -12.27
CA GLU A 108 9.35 -1.36 -12.78
C GLU A 108 10.05 -1.74 -14.10
N ALA A 109 10.40 -3.01 -14.27
CA ALA A 109 11.14 -3.49 -15.45
C ALA A 109 10.29 -4.35 -16.40
N ASP A 110 8.99 -4.45 -16.15
CA ASP A 110 8.02 -5.23 -16.94
C ASP A 110 8.50 -6.65 -17.21
N ARG A 111 8.92 -7.35 -16.14
CA ARG A 111 9.46 -8.71 -16.23
C ARG A 111 9.18 -9.53 -14.98
N VAL A 112 9.40 -10.83 -15.11
CA VAL A 112 9.26 -11.80 -14.02
C VAL A 112 10.62 -12.43 -13.73
N LEU A 113 10.95 -12.58 -12.44
CA LEU A 113 12.15 -13.26 -11.96
C LEU A 113 11.76 -14.47 -11.12
N THR A 114 12.49 -15.58 -11.25
CA THR A 114 12.22 -16.81 -10.50
C THR A 114 13.46 -17.20 -9.68
N ASP A 115 13.25 -17.64 -8.45
CA ASP A 115 14.29 -18.25 -7.61
C ASP A 115 13.76 -19.56 -7.02
N SER A 116 14.44 -20.67 -7.28
CA SER A 116 14.00 -22.02 -6.90
C SER A 116 14.30 -22.43 -5.47
N SER A 117 15.01 -21.59 -4.69
CA SER A 117 15.32 -21.89 -3.29
C SER A 117 15.28 -20.63 -2.44
N VAL A 118 14.07 -20.09 -2.24
CA VAL A 118 13.88 -18.87 -1.47
C VAL A 118 13.91 -19.14 0.03
N THR A 119 14.35 -18.16 0.79
CA THR A 119 14.21 -18.11 2.25
C THR A 119 13.43 -16.86 2.66
N PRO A 120 12.83 -16.81 3.86
CA PRO A 120 12.20 -15.60 4.37
C PRO A 120 13.15 -14.38 4.37
N ASP A 121 14.45 -14.59 4.56
CA ASP A 121 15.46 -13.53 4.55
C ASP A 121 15.87 -13.04 3.15
N HIS A 122 15.23 -13.53 2.09
CA HIS A 122 15.57 -13.15 0.72
C HIS A 122 15.59 -11.63 0.53
N ALA A 123 16.65 -11.11 -0.09
CA ALA A 123 16.95 -9.66 -0.13
C ALA A 123 15.89 -8.80 -0.85
N TRP A 124 15.02 -9.44 -1.64
CA TRP A 124 13.95 -8.82 -2.39
C TRP A 124 12.61 -8.77 -1.63
N ILE A 125 12.44 -9.58 -0.58
CA ILE A 125 11.24 -9.56 0.26
C ILE A 125 11.16 -8.21 0.98
N GLY A 126 9.98 -7.57 0.90
CA GLY A 126 9.73 -6.26 1.50
C GLY A 126 10.24 -5.07 0.67
N ARG A 127 10.75 -5.30 -0.55
CA ARG A 127 11.15 -4.21 -1.46
C ARG A 127 9.92 -3.71 -2.23
N PRO A 128 9.70 -2.39 -2.32
CA PRO A 128 8.60 -1.82 -3.11
C PRO A 128 8.60 -2.22 -4.59
N ARG A 129 9.78 -2.53 -5.15
CA ARG A 129 9.94 -2.98 -6.54
C ARG A 129 9.22 -4.30 -6.84
N PHE A 130 9.10 -5.18 -5.85
CA PHE A 130 8.48 -6.49 -6.00
C PHE A 130 7.16 -6.48 -5.22
N GLU A 131 6.17 -5.80 -5.79
CA GLU A 131 4.86 -5.64 -5.17
C GLU A 131 4.14 -6.98 -5.05
N THR A 132 4.29 -7.86 -6.03
CA THR A 132 3.73 -9.21 -5.98
C THR A 132 4.85 -10.25 -5.96
N ILE A 133 4.82 -11.11 -4.95
CA ILE A 133 5.72 -12.26 -4.83
C ILE A 133 4.85 -13.48 -4.58
N THR A 134 4.96 -14.50 -5.43
CA THR A 134 4.18 -15.73 -5.33
C THR A 134 5.10 -16.92 -5.08
N PHE A 135 4.78 -17.74 -4.08
CA PHE A 135 5.56 -18.90 -3.66
C PHE A 135 4.89 -20.20 -4.05
N PHE A 136 5.67 -21.12 -4.61
CA PHE A 136 5.27 -22.40 -5.17
C PHE A 136 6.04 -23.54 -4.51
N VAL A 137 5.40 -24.71 -4.39
CA VAL A 137 6.05 -25.90 -3.82
C VAL A 137 7.29 -26.30 -4.61
N ASP A 138 7.28 -26.13 -5.93
CA ASP A 138 8.36 -26.52 -6.83
C ASP A 138 8.43 -25.63 -8.08
N GLU A 139 9.53 -25.80 -8.81
CA GLU A 139 9.85 -25.05 -10.03
C GLU A 139 8.84 -25.30 -11.16
N GLY A 140 8.26 -26.51 -11.25
CA GLY A 140 7.30 -26.83 -12.31
C GLY A 140 6.02 -26.01 -12.19
N ALA A 141 5.49 -25.86 -10.98
CA ALA A 141 4.32 -25.03 -10.72
C ALA A 141 4.61 -23.53 -10.95
N ALA A 142 5.81 -23.07 -10.61
CA ALA A 142 6.24 -21.70 -10.89
C ALA A 142 6.36 -21.43 -12.40
N ASP A 143 6.96 -22.36 -13.15
CA ASP A 143 7.10 -22.27 -14.60
C ASP A 143 5.75 -22.18 -15.33
N GLU A 144 4.77 -23.00 -14.91
CA GLU A 144 3.41 -22.93 -15.46
C GLU A 144 2.76 -21.57 -15.20
N TYR A 145 2.96 -21.02 -13.99
CA TYR A 145 2.46 -19.69 -13.66
C TYR A 145 3.13 -18.60 -14.51
N VAL A 146 4.46 -18.61 -14.64
CA VAL A 146 5.18 -17.62 -15.48
C VAL A 146 4.69 -17.69 -16.93
N ARG A 147 4.54 -18.89 -17.50
CA ARG A 147 3.99 -19.05 -18.87
C ARG A 147 2.57 -18.51 -19.01
N SER A 148 1.76 -18.57 -17.95
CA SER A 148 0.41 -18.02 -17.95
C SER A 148 0.39 -16.49 -17.94
N LEU A 149 1.42 -15.84 -17.37
CA LEU A 149 1.59 -14.39 -17.40
C LEU A 149 2.03 -13.90 -18.78
N ASP A 150 2.92 -14.64 -19.45
CA ASP A 150 3.41 -14.35 -20.81
C ASP A 150 2.38 -14.67 -21.91
N ALA A 151 1.33 -15.44 -21.61
CA ALA A 151 0.32 -15.76 -22.59
C ALA A 151 -0.35 -14.45 -23.06
N PRO A 152 -0.43 -14.19 -24.38
CA PRO A 152 -1.13 -13.00 -24.86
C PRO A 152 -2.54 -13.06 -24.30
N SER A 153 -2.94 -12.01 -23.58
CA SER A 153 -4.31 -11.82 -23.12
C SER A 153 -5.21 -11.90 -24.35
N SER A 154 -5.72 -13.09 -24.64
CA SER A 154 -6.61 -13.34 -25.76
C SER A 154 -7.87 -12.54 -25.46
N SER A 155 -7.90 -11.34 -26.02
CA SER A 155 -9.07 -10.47 -26.01
C SER A 155 -10.12 -11.18 -26.86
N ALA A 156 -11.09 -11.81 -26.19
CA ALA A 156 -12.32 -12.32 -26.78
C ALA A 156 -13.42 -11.27 -26.65
#